data_AF-A0A1H9MPV5-F1
#
_entry.id   AF-A0A1H9MPV5-F1
#
_cell.length_a   1.000
_cell.length_b   1.000
_cell.length_c   1.000
_cell.angle_alpha   90.00
_cell.angle_beta   90.00
_cell.angle_gamma   90.00
#
_symmetry.space_group_name_H-M   'P 1'
#
loop_
_entity.id
_entity.type
_entity.pdbx_description
1 polymer ?
#
loop_
_entity_poly.entity_id
_entity_poly.type
_entity_poly.pdbx_seq_one_letter_code
_entity_poly.pdbx_strand_id
1 'polypeptide(L)'
;MDIKSFFAQDTTGAILPGATCYLYREDGVTLVEGLQGAGGTPQGNPFHATDYGLIQFSAPDGSYILRVTAGPRDYRIPVQCLDVTALLATLASLREQIDNHIGAGGEAHAVATESAAGFLAAEDKARLDALLAGGSILPSLSIGDATLTGDSLPALSVGDASLEGDAEPEDPETPTDPVPLGALMTAGAQILDVATGTPVQLSSVNWFGAEGTNHTPHGTWLRSYTAIVDQIAELGFNCIRLPFSGDIVGATPPPSAIDFALNPAFTGKTALEILDLIIDYAADKGLYVVLDHHRRAAGAGADGAPTDAGYSETDWHNSWIAMAQRYGSKPNVVGADLHNEPHDLTWNDWATLAEACGNALHAVAPHWLVMVEGVGQYNDDSYWWGGQLMGVATRPVVLTQADRVVYSPHEYGQSVGTQSWLAYDGQTPPANWPMNLYAVWRSHWGFIAEQGIAPIWIGEFGGKYGVDGTGTVGAAPHGAYEIQWTQELVKYLNGDFDGDGQRDLPSSQTGLSFAYWSLNPNSGDTGGLLQDDWSTPQPSKLDLLAPLFTAPAPTPAETLVDDDDIPLVDDDDTLLEDD
;
A
#
# COMPACT_ATOMS: atom_id res chain seq x y z
N MET A 1 -27.15 -17.01 17.84
CA MET A 1 -26.86 -15.63 18.32
C MET A 1 -26.17 -15.67 19.67
N ASP A 2 -25.06 -14.94 19.78
CA ASP A 2 -24.32 -14.70 21.03
C ASP A 2 -25.18 -13.90 22.03
N ILE A 3 -25.13 -14.28 23.32
CA ILE A 3 -25.86 -13.59 24.39
C ILE A 3 -24.97 -12.51 24.99
N LYS A 4 -25.37 -11.26 24.84
CA LYS A 4 -24.75 -10.13 25.52
C LYS A 4 -25.28 -9.99 26.93
N SER A 5 -24.37 -9.74 27.87
CA SER A 5 -24.69 -9.52 29.27
C SER A 5 -24.03 -8.23 29.76
N PHE A 6 -24.83 -7.28 30.25
CA PHE A 6 -24.38 -6.03 30.86
C PHE A 6 -25.01 -5.86 32.24
N PHE A 7 -24.45 -4.99 33.07
CA PHE A 7 -25.06 -4.58 34.34
C PHE A 7 -25.30 -3.07 34.33
N ALA A 8 -26.56 -2.66 34.49
CA ALA A 8 -26.93 -1.27 34.67
C ALA A 8 -26.50 -0.81 36.07
N GLN A 9 -25.56 0.14 36.12
CA GLN A 9 -25.04 0.72 37.36
C GLN A 9 -24.91 2.24 37.21
N ASP A 10 -24.94 2.97 38.33
CA ASP A 10 -24.58 4.39 38.35
C ASP A 10 -23.06 4.60 38.50
N THR A 11 -22.63 5.86 38.49
CA THR A 11 -21.21 6.25 38.60
C THR A 11 -20.55 5.86 39.92
N THR A 12 -21.32 5.42 40.91
CA THR A 12 -20.81 4.90 42.19
C THR A 12 -20.77 3.37 42.24
N GLY A 13 -21.20 2.70 41.17
CA GLY A 13 -21.34 1.25 41.08
C GLY A 13 -22.65 0.70 41.66
N ALA A 14 -23.60 1.57 42.03
CA ALA A 14 -24.89 1.12 42.55
C ALA A 14 -25.79 0.60 41.42
N ILE A 15 -26.41 -0.56 41.64
CA ILE A 15 -27.29 -1.23 40.66
C ILE A 15 -28.50 -0.35 40.32
N LEU A 16 -28.85 -0.30 39.04
CA LEU A 16 -30.04 0.38 38.52
C LEU A 16 -31.10 -0.66 38.10
N PRO A 17 -31.97 -1.11 39.04
CA PRO A 17 -33.00 -2.10 38.74
C PRO A 17 -34.05 -1.52 37.80
N GLY A 18 -34.52 -2.33 36.84
CA GLY A 18 -35.59 -1.94 35.92
C GLY A 18 -35.21 -0.87 34.89
N ALA A 19 -33.93 -0.58 34.68
CA ALA A 19 -33.47 0.33 33.63
C ALA A 19 -34.01 -0.08 32.24
N THR A 20 -34.56 0.87 31.49
CA THR A 20 -35.15 0.61 30.17
C THR A 20 -34.07 0.63 29.10
N CYS A 21 -34.00 -0.45 28.32
CA CYS A 21 -32.99 -0.72 27.31
C CYS A 21 -33.62 -0.71 25.92
N TYR A 22 -32.94 -0.08 24.97
CA TYR A 22 -33.27 -0.08 23.55
C TYR A 22 -32.05 -0.57 22.77
N LEU A 23 -32.25 -1.42 21.77
CA LEU A 23 -31.20 -1.72 20.81
C LEU A 23 -31.53 -1.06 19.47
N TYR A 24 -30.67 -0.15 19.03
CA TYR A 24 -30.78 0.51 17.74
C TYR A 24 -29.80 -0.10 16.74
N ARG A 25 -30.11 0.00 15.45
CA ARG A 25 -29.13 -0.16 14.37
C ARG A 25 -28.04 0.90 14.51
N GLU A 26 -26.99 0.76 13.71
CA GLU A 26 -25.83 1.68 13.71
C GLU A 26 -26.22 3.14 13.46
N ASP A 27 -27.35 3.39 12.79
CA ASP A 27 -27.95 4.72 12.61
C ASP A 27 -28.39 5.41 13.93
N GLY A 28 -28.44 4.67 15.04
CA GLY A 28 -28.80 5.17 16.36
C GLY A 28 -30.27 5.58 16.53
N VAL A 29 -31.14 5.29 15.56
CA VAL A 29 -32.55 5.70 15.52
C VAL A 29 -33.52 4.55 15.21
N THR A 30 -33.12 3.57 14.41
CA THR A 30 -33.97 2.44 14.02
C THR A 30 -33.89 1.31 15.03
N LEU A 31 -35.01 0.88 15.61
CA LEU A 31 -35.02 -0.23 16.56
C LEU A 31 -34.77 -1.56 15.86
N VAL A 32 -33.96 -2.40 16.51
CA VAL A 32 -33.67 -3.76 16.05
C VAL A 32 -34.85 -4.68 16.37
N GLU A 33 -35.26 -5.47 15.38
CA GLU A 33 -36.27 -6.52 15.51
C GLU A 33 -35.63 -7.90 15.76
N GLY A 34 -36.42 -8.86 16.22
CA GLY A 34 -35.95 -10.25 16.36
C GLY A 34 -35.00 -10.51 17.53
N LEU A 35 -34.99 -9.63 18.55
CA LEU A 35 -34.20 -9.85 19.76
C LEU A 35 -34.63 -11.12 20.49
N GLN A 36 -33.68 -11.78 21.14
CA GLN A 36 -33.94 -12.90 22.03
C GLN A 36 -33.35 -12.66 23.41
N GLY A 37 -34.03 -13.16 24.44
CA GLY A 37 -33.55 -13.17 25.82
C GLY A 37 -32.71 -14.41 26.14
N ALA A 38 -32.27 -14.49 27.40
CA ALA A 38 -31.56 -15.68 27.88
C ALA A 38 -32.39 -16.96 27.65
N GLY A 39 -31.81 -17.92 26.93
CA GLY A 39 -32.50 -19.17 26.54
C GLY A 39 -33.23 -19.13 25.20
N GLY A 40 -33.03 -18.10 24.37
CA GLY A 40 -33.57 -18.03 23.00
C GLY A 40 -35.06 -17.66 22.93
N THR A 41 -35.61 -17.11 24.02
CA THR A 41 -37.00 -16.66 24.05
C THR A 41 -37.15 -15.32 23.32
N PRO A 42 -38.21 -15.10 22.52
CA PRO A 42 -38.42 -13.81 21.87
C PRO A 42 -38.48 -12.66 22.89
N GLN A 43 -37.75 -11.59 22.61
CA GLN A 43 -37.64 -10.42 23.48
C GLN A 43 -38.08 -9.17 22.71
N GLY A 44 -38.85 -8.30 23.37
CA GLY A 44 -39.27 -7.02 22.80
C GLY A 44 -38.15 -5.97 22.80
N ASN A 45 -38.37 -4.89 22.05
CA ASN A 45 -37.51 -3.71 22.03
C ASN A 45 -38.41 -2.47 22.15
N PRO A 46 -38.46 -1.80 23.32
CA PRO A 46 -37.53 -1.90 24.45
C PRO A 46 -37.71 -3.13 25.35
N PHE A 47 -36.68 -3.40 26.15
CA PHE A 47 -36.63 -4.40 27.21
C PHE A 47 -36.07 -3.80 28.50
N HIS A 48 -36.04 -4.55 29.60
CA HIS A 48 -35.71 -4.01 30.93
C HIS A 48 -34.60 -4.80 31.61
N ALA A 49 -33.73 -4.11 32.33
CA ALA A 49 -32.81 -4.73 33.26
C ALA A 49 -33.58 -5.42 34.40
N THR A 50 -33.06 -6.55 34.89
CA THR A 50 -33.63 -7.26 36.03
C THR A 50 -33.54 -6.44 37.34
N ASP A 51 -34.10 -6.96 38.43
CA ASP A 51 -33.98 -6.38 39.78
C ASP A 51 -32.52 -6.29 40.28
N TYR A 52 -31.60 -7.02 39.65
CA TYR A 52 -30.15 -6.97 39.93
C TYR A 52 -29.38 -6.13 38.89
N GLY A 53 -30.09 -5.37 38.06
CA GLY A 53 -29.51 -4.53 36.99
C GLY A 53 -28.94 -5.33 35.81
N LEU A 54 -29.09 -6.66 35.79
CA LEU A 54 -28.63 -7.47 34.67
C LEU A 54 -29.48 -7.18 33.42
N ILE A 55 -28.80 -6.84 32.32
CA ILE A 55 -29.32 -6.65 30.97
C ILE A 55 -28.83 -7.84 30.15
N GLN A 56 -29.75 -8.61 29.55
CA GLN A 56 -29.40 -9.71 28.65
C GLN A 56 -30.22 -9.64 27.38
N PHE A 57 -29.55 -9.81 26.25
CA PHE A 57 -30.18 -9.93 24.94
C PHE A 57 -29.21 -10.61 23.96
N SER A 58 -29.75 -11.18 22.91
CA SER A 58 -29.03 -11.53 21.70
C SER A 58 -29.77 -10.95 20.49
N ALA A 59 -29.02 -10.65 19.44
CA ALA A 59 -29.52 -10.05 18.20
C ALA A 59 -28.86 -10.74 17.00
N PRO A 60 -29.42 -10.57 15.78
CA PRO A 60 -28.76 -10.99 14.54
C PRO A 60 -27.34 -10.42 14.43
N ASP A 61 -26.52 -11.04 13.58
CA ASP A 61 -25.16 -10.57 13.32
C ASP A 61 -25.13 -9.09 12.89
N GLY A 62 -24.29 -8.28 13.53
CA GLY A 62 -24.16 -6.86 13.20
C GLY A 62 -23.75 -5.93 14.35
N SER A 63 -23.49 -4.68 13.98
CA SER A 63 -23.17 -3.55 14.86
C SER A 63 -24.43 -2.81 15.30
N TYR A 64 -24.55 -2.52 16.59
CA TYR A 64 -25.73 -1.90 17.19
C TYR A 64 -25.37 -0.84 18.23
N ILE A 65 -26.34 0.02 18.56
CA ILE A 65 -26.24 0.95 19.69
C ILE A 65 -27.22 0.53 20.78
N LEU A 66 -26.70 0.07 21.92
CA LEU A 66 -27.48 -0.18 23.13
C LEU A 66 -27.68 1.14 23.89
N ARG A 67 -28.92 1.60 23.99
CA ARG A 67 -29.30 2.74 24.82
C ARG A 67 -29.92 2.26 26.13
N VAL A 68 -29.41 2.72 27.27
CA VAL A 68 -29.91 2.38 28.61
C VAL A 68 -30.36 3.66 29.34
N THR A 69 -31.60 3.66 29.82
CA THR A 69 -32.21 4.81 30.49
C THR A 69 -32.71 4.45 31.90
N ALA A 70 -32.44 5.32 32.88
CA ALA A 70 -32.90 5.16 34.27
C ALA A 70 -33.00 6.52 34.98
N GLY A 71 -34.22 7.04 35.11
CA GLY A 71 -34.44 8.40 35.64
C GLY A 71 -33.81 9.46 34.72
N PRO A 72 -32.94 10.36 35.22
CA PRO A 72 -32.26 11.35 34.38
C PRO A 72 -31.07 10.79 33.59
N ARG A 73 -30.74 9.51 33.75
CA ARG A 73 -29.57 8.87 33.12
C ARG A 73 -29.95 8.30 31.76
N ASP A 74 -29.12 8.57 30.76
CA ASP A 74 -29.27 8.09 29.39
C ASP A 74 -27.88 7.82 28.80
N TYR A 75 -27.58 6.55 28.53
CA TYR A 75 -26.28 6.11 28.05
C TYR A 75 -26.45 5.35 26.74
N ARG A 76 -25.50 5.53 25.82
CA ARG A 76 -25.43 4.79 24.55
C ARG A 76 -24.09 4.09 24.46
N ILE A 77 -24.12 2.81 24.12
CA ILE A 77 -22.96 1.92 24.10
C ILE A 77 -22.98 1.17 22.75
N PRO A 78 -21.92 1.23 21.95
CA PRO A 78 -21.78 0.37 20.77
C PRO A 78 -21.66 -1.10 21.18
N VAL A 79 -22.37 -1.99 20.50
CA VAL A 79 -22.37 -3.43 20.77
C VAL A 79 -22.36 -4.20 19.45
N GLN A 80 -21.38 -5.08 19.28
CA GLN A 80 -21.34 -6.06 18.18
C GLN A 80 -22.01 -7.37 18.61
N CYS A 81 -23.03 -7.84 17.90
CA CYS A 81 -23.59 -9.19 18.10
C CYS A 81 -23.10 -10.12 16.98
N LEU A 82 -22.88 -11.39 17.31
CA LEU A 82 -22.47 -12.43 16.37
C LEU A 82 -23.51 -13.54 16.31
N ASP A 83 -23.95 -13.92 15.11
CA ASP A 83 -24.77 -15.11 14.91
C ASP A 83 -24.00 -16.24 14.22
N VAL A 84 -23.24 -17.00 15.01
CA VAL A 84 -22.44 -18.13 14.57
C VAL A 84 -23.26 -19.14 13.74
N THR A 85 -24.55 -19.32 14.05
CA THR A 85 -25.41 -20.25 13.31
C THR A 85 -25.71 -19.74 11.91
N ALA A 86 -25.96 -18.43 11.74
CA ALA A 86 -26.14 -17.81 10.43
C ALA A 86 -24.84 -17.86 9.62
N LEU A 87 -23.70 -17.57 10.24
CA LEU A 87 -22.38 -17.64 9.61
C LEU A 87 -22.07 -19.06 9.08
N LEU A 88 -22.36 -20.10 9.88
CA LEU A 88 -22.19 -21.50 9.48
C LEU A 88 -23.14 -21.90 8.33
N ALA A 89 -24.36 -21.37 8.29
CA ALA A 89 -25.29 -21.61 7.20
C ALA A 89 -24.80 -20.96 5.88
N THR A 90 -24.27 -19.74 5.96
CA THR A 90 -23.65 -19.05 4.81
C THR A 90 -22.44 -19.82 4.29
N LEU A 91 -21.56 -20.28 5.19
CA LEU A 91 -20.40 -21.10 4.82
C LEU A 91 -20.80 -22.41 4.14
N ALA A 92 -21.84 -23.08 4.63
CA ALA A 92 -22.36 -24.30 4.02
C ALA A 92 -22.91 -24.05 2.61
N SER A 93 -23.64 -22.94 2.40
CA SER A 93 -24.16 -22.55 1.08
C SER A 93 -23.04 -22.18 0.11
N LEU A 94 -22.04 -21.43 0.58
CA LEU A 94 -20.88 -21.06 -0.23
C LEU A 94 -20.08 -22.29 -0.66
N ARG A 95 -19.93 -23.26 0.25
CA ARG A 95 -19.28 -24.53 -0.04
C ARG A 95 -20.04 -25.33 -1.11
N GLU A 96 -21.37 -25.37 -1.02
CA GLU A 96 -22.21 -26.01 -2.04
C GLU A 96 -22.09 -25.31 -3.40
N GLN A 97 -21.99 -23.98 -3.45
CA GLN A 97 -21.75 -23.25 -4.70
C GLN A 97 -20.39 -23.55 -5.31
N ILE A 98 -19.34 -23.65 -4.47
CA ILE A 98 -18.00 -24.02 -4.92
C ILE A 98 -17.99 -25.45 -5.45
N ASP A 99 -18.58 -26.39 -4.72
CA ASP A 99 -18.62 -27.80 -5.13
C ASP A 99 -19.45 -28.00 -6.42
N ASN A 100 -20.44 -27.13 -6.67
CA ASN A 100 -21.27 -27.14 -7.89
C ASN A 100 -20.74 -26.23 -9.02
N HIS A 101 -19.64 -25.50 -8.81
CA HIS A 101 -19.09 -24.62 -9.82
C HIS A 101 -18.59 -25.42 -11.03
N ILE A 102 -18.85 -24.94 -12.26
CA ILE A 102 -18.36 -25.50 -13.52
C ILE A 102 -16.83 -25.35 -13.54
N GLY A 103 -16.12 -26.31 -12.95
CA GLY A 103 -14.67 -26.25 -12.80
C GLY A 103 -14.13 -26.79 -11.47
N ALA A 104 -15.00 -27.11 -10.50
CA ALA A 104 -14.61 -27.60 -9.18
C ALA A 104 -13.79 -28.92 -9.20
N GLY A 105 -13.81 -29.65 -10.32
CA GLY A 105 -13.02 -30.87 -10.54
C GLY A 105 -11.72 -30.69 -11.35
N GLY A 106 -11.31 -29.47 -11.68
CA GLY A 106 -10.10 -29.22 -12.49
C GLY A 106 -10.29 -29.32 -14.01
N GLU A 107 -11.50 -29.61 -14.48
CA GLU A 107 -11.85 -29.74 -15.91
C GLU A 107 -12.44 -28.44 -16.51
N ALA A 108 -12.30 -27.32 -15.81
CA ALA A 108 -12.90 -26.03 -16.19
C ALA A 108 -12.55 -25.62 -17.63
N HIS A 109 -11.32 -25.94 -18.06
CA HIS A 109 -10.81 -25.62 -19.38
C HIS A 109 -11.53 -26.39 -20.50
N ALA A 110 -11.81 -27.68 -20.29
CA ALA A 110 -12.52 -28.52 -21.27
C ALA A 110 -14.01 -28.15 -21.37
N VAL A 111 -14.64 -27.76 -20.26
CA VAL A 111 -16.05 -27.36 -20.26
C VAL A 111 -16.25 -25.96 -20.84
N ALA A 112 -15.33 -25.01 -20.59
CA ALA A 112 -15.38 -23.68 -21.17
C ALA A 112 -15.23 -23.68 -22.70
N THR A 113 -14.45 -24.62 -23.26
CA THR A 113 -14.32 -24.77 -24.72
C THR A 113 -15.59 -25.27 -25.40
N GLU A 114 -16.48 -25.95 -24.68
CA GLU A 114 -17.73 -26.49 -25.23
C GLU A 114 -18.95 -25.59 -24.97
N SER A 115 -18.91 -24.75 -23.93
CA SER A 115 -20.10 -24.05 -23.42
C SER A 115 -20.08 -22.51 -23.54
N ALA A 116 -18.92 -21.88 -23.75
CA ALA A 116 -18.81 -20.42 -23.85
C ALA A 116 -18.78 -19.94 -25.31
N ALA A 117 -19.83 -19.24 -25.73
CA ALA A 117 -19.89 -18.60 -27.05
C ALA A 117 -18.78 -17.54 -27.17
N GLY A 118 -17.92 -17.68 -28.19
CA GLY A 118 -16.81 -16.74 -28.47
C GLY A 118 -15.41 -17.22 -28.06
N PHE A 119 -15.28 -18.34 -27.35
CA PHE A 119 -13.96 -18.87 -26.94
C PHE A 119 -13.21 -19.57 -28.09
N LEU A 120 -13.93 -20.24 -28.99
CA LEU A 120 -13.46 -20.68 -30.31
C LEU A 120 -14.69 -20.97 -31.19
N ALA A 121 -14.70 -20.58 -32.47
CA ALA A 121 -15.79 -20.97 -33.36
C ALA A 121 -15.76 -22.49 -33.63
N ALA A 122 -16.91 -23.13 -33.80
CA ALA A 122 -17.01 -24.57 -34.04
C ALA A 122 -16.15 -25.03 -35.24
N GLU A 123 -16.00 -24.17 -36.25
CA GLU A 123 -15.18 -24.39 -37.44
C GLU A 123 -13.67 -24.41 -37.11
N ASP A 124 -13.22 -23.56 -36.19
CA ASP A 124 -11.82 -23.50 -35.78
C ASP A 124 -11.46 -24.67 -34.86
N LYS A 125 -12.42 -25.15 -34.06
CA LYS A 125 -12.23 -26.38 -33.28
C LYS A 125 -12.07 -27.60 -34.19
N ALA A 126 -12.89 -27.71 -35.24
CA ALA A 126 -12.78 -28.79 -36.22
C ALA A 126 -11.43 -28.77 -36.97
N ARG A 127 -10.88 -27.57 -37.25
CA ARG A 127 -9.55 -27.40 -37.85
C ARG A 127 -8.45 -27.84 -36.89
N LEU A 128 -8.54 -27.47 -35.61
CA LEU A 128 -7.57 -27.83 -34.59
C LEU A 128 -7.56 -29.33 -34.30
N ASP A 129 -8.74 -29.95 -34.18
CA ASP A 129 -8.88 -31.39 -33.96
C ASP A 129 -8.34 -32.19 -35.17
N ALA A 130 -8.55 -31.69 -36.40
CA ALA A 130 -7.99 -32.29 -37.61
C ALA A 130 -6.46 -32.17 -37.70
N LEU A 131 -5.88 -31.09 -37.15
CA LEU A 131 -4.43 -30.89 -37.07
C LEU A 131 -3.78 -31.88 -36.09
N LEU A 132 -4.40 -32.07 -34.92
CA LEU A 132 -3.95 -33.02 -33.90
C LEU A 132 -4.05 -34.48 -34.37
N ALA A 133 -4.96 -34.78 -35.29
CA ALA A 133 -5.09 -36.09 -35.94
C ALA A 133 -4.14 -36.31 -37.15
N GLY A 134 -3.26 -35.34 -37.44
CA GLY A 134 -2.23 -35.45 -38.50
C GLY A 134 -2.66 -34.99 -39.90
N GLY A 135 -3.70 -34.15 -40.02
CA GLY A 135 -4.13 -33.56 -41.29
C GLY A 135 -3.21 -32.45 -41.82
N SER A 136 -3.04 -32.37 -43.15
CA SER A 136 -2.25 -31.32 -43.84
C SER A 136 -3.11 -30.14 -44.29
N ILE A 137 -2.63 -28.92 -44.06
CA ILE A 137 -3.21 -27.66 -44.57
C ILE A 137 -2.52 -27.23 -45.87
N LEU A 138 -2.92 -27.78 -47.01
CA LEU A 138 -2.70 -27.14 -48.30
C LEU A 138 -4.05 -26.61 -48.82
N PRO A 139 -4.14 -25.33 -49.22
CA PRO A 139 -5.36 -24.84 -49.83
C PRO A 139 -5.45 -25.41 -51.24
N SER A 140 -6.35 -26.36 -51.47
CA SER A 140 -6.83 -26.61 -52.83
C SER A 140 -7.84 -25.50 -53.15
N LEU A 141 -7.39 -24.44 -53.82
CA LEU A 141 -8.30 -23.49 -54.42
C LEU A 141 -8.80 -24.09 -55.74
N SER A 142 -10.02 -24.64 -55.71
CA SER A 142 -10.78 -24.98 -56.91
C SER A 142 -11.85 -23.91 -57.13
N ILE A 143 -11.65 -23.08 -58.14
CA ILE A 143 -12.76 -22.51 -58.92
C ILE A 143 -12.54 -22.95 -60.37
N GLY A 144 -13.53 -23.65 -60.91
CA GLY A 144 -13.44 -24.56 -62.06
C GLY A 144 -13.28 -23.93 -63.44
N ASP A 145 -13.15 -24.82 -64.44
CA ASP A 145 -13.02 -24.63 -65.90
C ASP A 145 -13.15 -23.17 -66.41
N ALA A 146 -12.07 -22.40 -66.38
CA ALA A 146 -11.59 -21.55 -67.50
C ALA A 146 -10.38 -20.70 -67.09
N THR A 147 -9.36 -20.71 -67.95
CA THR A 147 -8.16 -19.88 -67.88
C THR A 147 -8.44 -18.44 -68.34
N LEU A 148 -7.91 -17.42 -67.66
CA LEU A 148 -7.93 -16.03 -68.14
C LEU A 148 -6.56 -15.34 -67.96
N THR A 149 -6.16 -14.63 -69.02
CA THR A 149 -4.94 -13.84 -69.18
C THR A 149 -5.26 -12.34 -69.20
N GLY A 150 -4.44 -11.51 -68.52
CA GLY A 150 -4.09 -10.14 -68.96
C GLY A 150 -4.93 -8.96 -68.48
N ASP A 151 -4.27 -8.07 -67.74
CA ASP A 151 -4.45 -6.61 -67.55
C ASP A 151 -5.87 -6.00 -67.57
N SER A 152 -6.33 -5.58 -66.39
CA SER A 152 -6.76 -4.20 -66.06
C SER A 152 -7.57 -4.21 -64.74
N LEU A 153 -7.13 -3.42 -63.76
CA LEU A 153 -7.90 -3.18 -62.53
C LEU A 153 -8.90 -2.04 -62.76
N PRO A 154 -10.18 -2.18 -62.39
CA PRO A 154 -11.06 -1.05 -62.17
C PRO A 154 -11.27 -0.78 -60.68
N ALA A 155 -11.52 0.50 -60.37
CA ALA A 155 -11.80 1.06 -59.06
C ALA A 155 -13.28 1.54 -58.96
N LEU A 156 -13.70 1.88 -57.72
CA LEU A 156 -14.89 2.65 -57.27
C LEU A 156 -16.25 1.89 -57.23
N SER A 157 -17.24 2.15 -56.36
CA SER A 157 -17.49 3.15 -55.29
C SER A 157 -18.82 2.84 -54.52
N VAL A 158 -18.84 3.24 -53.24
CA VAL A 158 -19.85 3.63 -52.21
C VAL A 158 -21.38 3.62 -52.46
N GLY A 159 -22.19 3.32 -51.41
CA GLY A 159 -23.51 3.95 -51.18
C GLY A 159 -24.50 3.28 -50.18
N ASP A 160 -24.56 3.81 -48.94
CA ASP A 160 -25.62 3.93 -47.90
C ASP A 160 -26.70 2.86 -47.58
N ALA A 161 -26.83 2.55 -46.28
CA ALA A 161 -28.09 2.63 -45.51
C ALA A 161 -27.83 2.59 -43.99
N SER A 162 -28.45 3.53 -43.26
CA SER A 162 -28.41 3.76 -41.80
C SER A 162 -29.49 2.99 -41.03
N LEU A 163 -29.36 2.92 -39.70
CA LEU A 163 -30.45 3.07 -38.72
C LEU A 163 -29.90 3.39 -37.32
N GLU A 164 -30.65 4.23 -36.60
CA GLU A 164 -30.36 4.96 -35.36
C GLU A 164 -30.58 4.14 -34.08
N GLY A 165 -29.90 4.55 -32.99
CA GLY A 165 -30.45 4.62 -31.63
C GLY A 165 -30.41 3.35 -30.77
N ASP A 166 -29.45 3.27 -29.85
CA ASP A 166 -29.74 3.20 -28.40
C ASP A 166 -28.44 3.31 -27.57
N ALA A 167 -28.53 4.13 -26.53
CA ALA A 167 -27.59 4.48 -25.45
C ALA A 167 -26.22 3.77 -25.39
N GLU A 168 -25.15 4.56 -25.53
CA GLU A 168 -23.82 4.20 -25.02
C GLU A 168 -23.85 4.15 -23.48
N PRO A 169 -23.19 3.16 -22.84
CA PRO A 169 -22.89 3.27 -21.42
C PRO A 169 -21.89 4.42 -21.23
N GLU A 170 -22.15 5.27 -20.25
CA GLU A 170 -21.27 6.38 -19.90
C GLU A 170 -19.84 5.86 -19.66
N ASP A 171 -18.91 6.51 -20.36
CA ASP A 171 -17.46 6.39 -20.19
C ASP A 171 -17.14 6.62 -18.71
N PRO A 172 -16.43 5.70 -18.00
CA PRO A 172 -16.00 5.99 -16.65
C PRO A 172 -15.12 7.24 -16.70
N GLU A 173 -15.50 8.23 -15.89
CA GLU A 173 -14.93 9.56 -15.85
C GLU A 173 -13.41 9.56 -16.01
N THR A 174 -12.95 10.45 -16.89
CA THR A 174 -11.56 10.91 -16.98
C THR A 174 -10.92 11.01 -15.60
N PRO A 175 -9.64 10.58 -15.42
CA PRO A 175 -8.97 10.65 -14.12
C PRO A 175 -9.12 12.04 -13.53
N THR A 176 -9.74 12.12 -12.35
CA THR A 176 -9.78 13.33 -11.54
C THR A 176 -8.36 13.87 -11.42
N ASP A 177 -8.18 15.19 -11.63
CA ASP A 177 -6.90 15.86 -11.44
C ASP A 177 -6.23 15.36 -10.14
N PRO A 178 -4.92 15.06 -10.15
CA PRO A 178 -4.25 14.53 -8.97
C PRO A 178 -4.49 15.48 -7.79
N VAL A 179 -5.02 14.93 -6.70
CA VAL A 179 -5.19 15.67 -5.44
C VAL A 179 -3.81 16.27 -5.09
N PRO A 180 -3.71 17.60 -4.91
CA PRO A 180 -2.43 18.23 -4.64
C PRO A 180 -1.75 17.58 -3.43
N LEU A 181 -0.51 17.10 -3.62
CA LEU A 181 0.27 16.50 -2.54
C LEU A 181 0.47 17.52 -1.41
N GLY A 182 0.02 17.17 -0.22
CA GLY A 182 0.15 18.00 0.96
C GLY A 182 1.39 17.68 1.79
N ALA A 183 1.81 18.65 2.60
CA ALA A 183 2.88 18.47 3.57
C ALA A 183 2.47 17.45 4.63
N LEU A 184 3.44 16.71 5.17
CA LEU A 184 3.19 15.64 6.12
C LEU A 184 3.71 15.98 7.53
N MET A 185 3.08 15.39 8.54
CA MET A 185 3.51 15.43 9.94
C MET A 185 3.24 14.08 10.62
N THR A 186 3.75 13.90 11.84
CA THR A 186 3.46 12.68 12.62
C THR A 186 2.52 12.95 13.78
N ALA A 187 1.68 11.98 14.11
CA ALA A 187 0.81 12.01 15.30
C ALA A 187 0.61 10.59 15.82
N GLY A 188 1.16 10.29 17.01
CA GLY A 188 1.22 8.93 17.51
C GLY A 188 1.94 8.01 16.52
N ALA A 189 1.33 6.89 16.16
CA ALA A 189 1.87 5.94 15.18
C ALA A 189 1.50 6.25 13.71
N GLN A 190 0.96 7.43 13.40
CA GLN A 190 0.46 7.77 12.06
C GLN A 190 1.23 8.94 11.44
N ILE A 191 1.42 8.87 10.12
CA ILE A 191 1.76 10.04 9.31
C ILE A 191 0.44 10.66 8.88
N LEU A 192 0.30 11.98 9.02
CA LEU A 192 -0.89 12.73 8.65
C LEU A 192 -0.56 13.78 7.60
N ASP A 193 -1.50 14.01 6.69
CA ASP A 193 -1.51 15.23 5.90
C ASP A 193 -1.80 16.44 6.80
N VAL A 194 -0.95 17.47 6.73
CA VAL A 194 -1.01 18.65 7.60
C VAL A 194 -2.27 19.48 7.36
N ALA A 195 -2.76 19.54 6.12
CA ALA A 195 -3.89 20.41 5.77
C ALA A 195 -5.23 19.81 6.20
N THR A 196 -5.38 18.49 6.07
CA THR A 196 -6.63 17.77 6.30
C THR A 196 -6.66 17.03 7.63
N GLY A 197 -5.50 16.71 8.20
CA GLY A 197 -5.38 15.83 9.37
C GLY A 197 -5.64 14.36 9.07
N THR A 198 -5.75 13.98 7.80
CA THR A 198 -6.06 12.61 7.36
C THR A 198 -4.79 11.75 7.43
N PRO A 199 -4.86 10.50 7.94
CA PRO A 199 -3.74 9.59 7.88
C PRO A 199 -3.32 9.26 6.45
N VAL A 200 -2.01 9.23 6.23
CA VAL A 200 -1.36 8.92 4.96
C VAL A 200 -0.45 7.71 5.19
N GLN A 201 -0.66 6.67 4.40
CA GLN A 201 0.30 5.57 4.26
C GLN A 201 1.21 5.90 3.07
N LEU A 202 2.51 6.01 3.32
CA LEU A 202 3.48 6.07 2.23
C LEU A 202 3.71 4.63 1.73
N SER A 203 3.15 4.34 0.56
CA SER A 203 3.37 3.12 -0.20
C SER A 203 4.48 3.41 -1.19
N SER A 204 5.72 3.26 -0.74
CA SER A 204 6.90 3.67 -1.48
C SER A 204 7.59 2.52 -2.22
N VAL A 205 8.37 2.87 -3.24
CA VAL A 205 9.33 1.96 -3.89
C VAL A 205 10.72 2.59 -3.92
N ASN A 206 11.76 1.77 -3.74
CA ASN A 206 13.15 2.18 -3.91
C ASN A 206 13.52 2.18 -5.40
N TRP A 207 14.00 3.32 -5.92
CA TRP A 207 14.60 3.43 -7.25
C TRP A 207 16.08 3.84 -7.13
N PHE A 208 16.95 2.83 -6.95
CA PHE A 208 18.36 3.07 -6.67
C PHE A 208 19.20 3.34 -7.94
N GLY A 209 20.39 3.89 -7.74
CA GLY A 209 21.44 4.06 -8.74
C GLY A 209 22.23 5.36 -8.58
N ALA A 210 21.61 6.40 -8.04
CA ALA A 210 22.24 7.72 -7.87
C ALA A 210 23.26 7.76 -6.72
N GLU A 211 23.22 6.78 -5.82
CA GLU A 211 24.22 6.52 -4.80
C GLU A 211 25.42 5.69 -5.31
N GLY A 212 25.32 5.15 -6.52
CA GLY A 212 26.39 4.45 -7.21
C GLY A 212 27.21 5.36 -8.12
N THR A 213 28.22 4.78 -8.77
CA THR A 213 29.10 5.46 -9.73
C THR A 213 28.41 5.91 -11.03
N ASN A 214 27.13 5.56 -11.19
CA ASN A 214 26.28 6.10 -12.25
C ASN A 214 25.79 7.52 -11.93
N HIS A 215 25.69 7.92 -10.66
CA HIS A 215 25.19 9.23 -10.21
C HIS A 215 23.81 9.61 -10.76
N THR A 216 23.04 8.62 -11.20
CA THR A 216 21.66 8.74 -11.70
C THR A 216 20.95 7.42 -11.38
N PRO A 217 19.63 7.42 -11.11
CA PRO A 217 18.90 6.18 -10.95
C PRO A 217 19.08 5.25 -12.15
N HIS A 218 19.18 3.96 -11.87
CA HIS A 218 19.44 2.94 -12.87
C HIS A 218 18.26 2.74 -13.84
N GLY A 219 18.52 2.12 -14.98
CA GLY A 219 17.52 1.86 -16.02
C GLY A 219 17.36 2.99 -17.05
N THR A 220 17.92 4.17 -16.78
CA THR A 220 17.91 5.33 -17.69
C THR A 220 18.78 5.14 -18.95
N TRP A 221 19.52 4.04 -19.04
CA TRP A 221 20.17 3.56 -20.26
C TRP A 221 19.29 2.66 -21.14
N LEU A 222 18.11 2.23 -20.65
CA LEU A 222 17.16 1.38 -21.39
C LEU A 222 15.78 2.03 -21.55
N ARG A 223 15.41 2.98 -20.69
CA ARG A 223 14.09 3.62 -20.70
C ARG A 223 14.18 5.12 -20.44
N SER A 224 13.16 5.86 -20.86
CA SER A 224 13.02 7.25 -20.43
C SER A 224 12.67 7.30 -18.94
N TYR A 225 13.20 8.29 -18.21
CA TYR A 225 12.90 8.48 -16.79
C TYR A 225 11.40 8.70 -16.57
N THR A 226 10.72 9.39 -17.49
CA THR A 226 9.27 9.61 -17.42
C THR A 226 8.50 8.30 -17.46
N ALA A 227 8.86 7.37 -18.36
CA ALA A 227 8.18 6.08 -18.46
C ALA A 227 8.43 5.18 -17.26
N ILE A 228 9.57 5.33 -16.58
CA ILE A 228 9.84 4.64 -15.32
C ILE A 228 8.95 5.21 -14.21
N VAL A 229 8.89 6.54 -14.06
CA VAL A 229 8.04 7.21 -13.05
C VAL A 229 6.55 6.96 -13.31
N ASP A 230 6.11 6.99 -14.57
CA ASP A 230 4.75 6.60 -14.97
C ASP A 230 4.43 5.20 -14.49
N GLN A 231 5.32 4.24 -14.75
CA GLN A 231 5.10 2.86 -14.33
C GLN A 231 5.09 2.70 -12.81
N ILE A 232 5.89 3.47 -12.06
CA ILE A 232 5.82 3.47 -10.58
C ILE A 232 4.41 3.85 -10.12
N ALA A 233 3.83 4.90 -10.68
CA ALA A 233 2.47 5.33 -10.36
C ALA A 233 1.42 4.30 -10.81
N GLU A 234 1.56 3.74 -12.02
CA GLU A 234 0.67 2.69 -12.54
C GLU A 234 0.67 1.41 -11.70
N LEU A 235 1.79 1.10 -11.03
CA LEU A 235 1.90 -0.02 -10.09
C LEU A 235 1.25 0.26 -8.72
N GLY A 236 0.70 1.47 -8.51
CA GLY A 236 -0.06 1.84 -7.31
C GLY A 236 0.79 2.45 -6.19
N PHE A 237 2.09 2.68 -6.40
CA PHE A 237 2.92 3.40 -5.43
C PHE A 237 2.56 4.89 -5.42
N ASN A 238 2.63 5.50 -4.23
CA ASN A 238 2.41 6.94 -4.06
C ASN A 238 3.68 7.68 -3.61
N CYS A 239 4.82 6.98 -3.50
CA CYS A 239 6.07 7.56 -3.02
C CYS A 239 7.30 6.86 -3.63
N ILE A 240 8.39 7.60 -3.80
CA ILE A 240 9.69 7.06 -4.22
C ILE A 240 10.73 7.32 -3.11
N ARG A 241 11.42 6.27 -2.64
CA ARG A 241 12.68 6.43 -1.89
C ARG A 241 13.81 6.55 -2.91
N LEU A 242 14.55 7.66 -2.88
CA LEU A 242 15.63 7.97 -3.82
C LEU A 242 17.00 7.95 -3.11
N PRO A 243 17.72 6.81 -3.16
CA PRO A 243 19.10 6.70 -2.72
C PRO A 243 20.03 7.66 -3.47
N PHE A 244 20.86 8.40 -2.74
CA PHE A 244 21.94 9.22 -3.29
C PHE A 244 23.23 9.10 -2.46
N SER A 245 24.36 9.53 -3.03
CA SER A 245 25.65 9.59 -2.33
C SER A 245 25.99 11.02 -1.87
N GLY A 246 26.69 11.16 -0.75
CA GLY A 246 27.08 12.45 -0.18
C GLY A 246 27.88 13.34 -1.13
N ASP A 247 28.61 12.76 -2.08
CA ASP A 247 29.40 13.46 -3.12
C ASP A 247 28.60 13.86 -4.38
N ILE A 248 27.27 13.66 -4.41
CA ILE A 248 26.44 13.88 -5.61
C ILE A 248 26.42 15.34 -6.11
N VAL A 249 26.61 16.33 -5.24
CA VAL A 249 26.46 17.76 -5.56
C VAL A 249 27.39 18.22 -6.69
N GLY A 250 28.56 17.60 -6.84
CA GLY A 250 29.53 17.89 -7.90
C GLY A 250 29.58 16.85 -9.02
N ALA A 251 28.73 15.83 -8.97
CA ALA A 251 28.82 14.68 -9.86
C ALA A 251 28.12 14.93 -11.21
N THR A 252 28.65 14.30 -12.25
CA THR A 252 28.01 14.20 -13.56
C THR A 252 27.96 12.74 -13.93
N PRO A 253 26.79 12.19 -14.30
CA PRO A 253 26.70 10.81 -14.74
C PRO A 253 27.64 10.52 -15.91
N PRO A 254 28.31 9.34 -15.93
CA PRO A 254 29.08 8.95 -17.09
C PRO A 254 28.15 8.79 -18.30
N PRO A 255 28.58 9.10 -19.53
CA PRO A 255 27.73 8.96 -20.72
C PRO A 255 27.16 7.56 -20.95
N SER A 256 27.77 6.52 -20.37
CA SER A 256 27.29 5.14 -20.45
C SER A 256 26.14 4.82 -19.49
N ALA A 257 25.88 5.66 -18.48
CA ALA A 257 24.80 5.46 -17.52
C ALA A 257 23.43 5.89 -18.06
N ILE A 258 23.38 6.63 -19.17
CA ILE A 258 22.15 7.23 -19.71
C ILE A 258 22.13 7.04 -21.22
N ASP A 259 20.98 6.62 -21.75
CA ASP A 259 20.70 6.76 -23.17
C ASP A 259 20.07 8.14 -23.40
N PHE A 260 20.84 9.06 -23.96
CA PHE A 260 20.39 10.44 -24.23
C PHE A 260 19.39 10.55 -25.38
N ALA A 261 19.22 9.51 -26.21
CA ALA A 261 18.14 9.49 -27.20
C ALA A 261 16.79 9.22 -26.53
N LEU A 262 16.77 8.35 -25.51
CA LEU A 262 15.60 8.09 -24.67
C LEU A 262 15.39 9.20 -23.63
N ASN A 263 16.47 9.83 -23.16
CA ASN A 263 16.48 10.87 -22.13
C ASN A 263 17.13 12.17 -22.63
N PRO A 264 16.60 12.82 -23.68
CA PRO A 264 17.22 14.02 -24.25
C PRO A 264 17.32 15.16 -23.24
N ALA A 265 16.37 15.23 -22.30
CA ALA A 265 16.36 16.21 -21.22
C ALA A 265 17.59 16.11 -20.30
N PHE A 266 18.25 14.94 -20.20
CA PHE A 266 19.43 14.73 -19.35
C PHE A 266 20.73 15.19 -20.01
N THR A 267 20.72 15.57 -21.29
CA THR A 267 21.92 15.92 -22.04
C THR A 267 22.68 17.07 -21.38
N GLY A 268 23.92 16.81 -20.96
CA GLY A 268 24.82 17.80 -20.37
C GLY A 268 24.46 18.24 -18.95
N LYS A 269 23.51 17.56 -18.30
CA LYS A 269 23.09 17.85 -16.93
C LYS A 269 24.00 17.16 -15.91
N THR A 270 24.20 17.85 -14.79
CA THR A 270 24.77 17.27 -13.57
C THR A 270 23.81 16.28 -12.92
N ALA A 271 24.29 15.47 -11.98
CA ALA A 271 23.47 14.52 -11.22
C ALA A 271 22.29 15.21 -10.51
N LEU A 272 22.52 16.36 -9.88
CA LEU A 272 21.47 17.12 -9.22
C LEU A 272 20.46 17.74 -10.19
N GLU A 273 20.87 18.15 -11.38
CA GLU A 273 19.92 18.65 -12.39
C GLU A 273 19.09 17.52 -13.02
N ILE A 274 19.58 16.28 -12.98
CA ILE A 274 18.81 15.10 -13.35
C ILE A 274 17.81 14.74 -12.26
N LEU A 275 18.21 14.77 -10.99
CA LEU A 275 17.29 14.58 -9.86
C LEU A 275 16.19 15.65 -9.84
N ASP A 276 16.47 16.92 -10.17
CA ASP A 276 15.42 17.95 -10.35
C ASP A 276 14.32 17.48 -11.28
N LEU A 277 14.69 16.98 -12.47
CA LEU A 277 13.72 16.56 -13.48
C LEU A 277 12.90 15.36 -13.03
N ILE A 278 13.54 14.40 -12.33
CA ILE A 278 12.85 13.22 -11.81
C ILE A 278 11.86 13.62 -10.71
N ILE A 279 12.30 14.47 -9.76
CA ILE A 279 11.46 14.93 -8.64
C ILE A 279 10.28 15.78 -9.14
N ASP A 280 10.52 16.63 -10.13
CA ASP A 280 9.46 17.46 -10.71
C ASP A 280 8.44 16.61 -11.46
N TYR A 281 8.90 15.62 -12.23
CA TYR A 281 7.97 14.71 -12.91
C TYR A 281 7.25 13.76 -11.95
N ALA A 282 7.88 13.35 -10.84
CA ALA A 282 7.21 12.63 -9.77
C ALA A 282 6.08 13.48 -9.15
N ALA A 283 6.29 14.78 -8.97
CA ALA A 283 5.25 15.70 -8.51
C ALA A 283 4.06 15.74 -9.49
N ASP A 284 4.33 15.83 -10.79
CA ASP A 284 3.30 15.82 -11.85
C ASP A 284 2.48 14.52 -11.85
N LYS A 285 3.02 13.44 -11.28
CA LYS A 285 2.35 12.13 -11.16
C LYS A 285 1.73 11.88 -9.79
N GLY A 286 1.71 12.89 -8.91
CA GLY A 286 1.16 12.73 -7.55
C GLY A 286 1.99 11.77 -6.69
N LEU A 287 3.31 11.70 -6.92
CA LEU A 287 4.22 10.87 -6.14
C LEU A 287 5.02 11.73 -5.14
N TYR A 288 4.94 11.34 -3.87
CA TYR A 288 5.87 11.79 -2.84
C TYR A 288 7.30 11.28 -3.12
N VAL A 289 8.28 11.96 -2.52
CA VAL A 289 9.69 11.60 -2.57
C VAL A 289 10.28 11.69 -1.17
N VAL A 290 10.98 10.64 -0.77
CA VAL A 290 11.90 10.62 0.37
C VAL A 290 13.31 10.49 -0.17
N LEU A 291 14.17 11.45 0.18
CA LEU A 291 15.58 11.40 -0.19
C LEU A 291 16.32 10.54 0.83
N ASP A 292 17.23 9.69 0.37
CA ASP A 292 17.99 8.79 1.22
C ASP A 292 19.50 9.00 1.02
N HIS A 293 20.19 9.42 2.08
CA HIS A 293 21.64 9.46 2.06
C HIS A 293 22.20 8.04 2.22
N HIS A 294 22.27 7.36 1.08
CA HIS A 294 22.57 5.94 1.05
C HIS A 294 24.06 5.63 1.20
N ARG A 295 24.91 6.52 0.71
CA ARG A 295 26.38 6.38 0.78
C ARG A 295 27.07 7.70 1.03
N ARG A 296 28.23 7.69 1.70
CA ARG A 296 29.14 8.83 1.86
C ARG A 296 29.75 9.24 0.52
N ALA A 297 30.22 8.25 -0.24
CA ALA A 297 30.78 8.44 -1.57
C ALA A 297 30.13 7.46 -2.56
N ALA A 298 30.04 7.84 -3.82
CA ALA A 298 29.44 7.01 -4.86
C ALA A 298 30.18 5.67 -5.00
N GLY A 299 29.46 4.56 -4.88
CA GLY A 299 30.12 3.26 -4.73
C GLY A 299 29.19 2.06 -4.77
N ALA A 300 29.51 1.03 -3.98
CA ALA A 300 28.71 -0.17 -3.79
C ALA A 300 28.78 -0.61 -2.32
N GLY A 301 27.75 -1.30 -1.82
CA GLY A 301 27.63 -1.72 -0.42
C GLY A 301 27.08 -0.64 0.51
N ALA A 302 27.01 -0.95 1.81
CA ALA A 302 26.58 -0.01 2.86
C ALA A 302 27.80 0.51 3.64
N ASP A 303 27.70 1.73 4.15
CA ASP A 303 28.82 2.44 4.79
C ASP A 303 29.00 2.15 6.28
N GLY A 304 27.98 1.61 6.93
CA GLY A 304 27.94 1.28 8.36
C GLY A 304 27.77 2.46 9.30
N ALA A 305 28.20 3.65 8.90
CA ALA A 305 28.01 4.90 9.63
C ALA A 305 28.02 6.10 8.68
N PRO A 306 27.31 7.21 9.00
CA PRO A 306 27.28 8.40 8.15
C PRO A 306 28.63 9.10 7.99
N THR A 307 29.61 8.75 8.84
CA THR A 307 30.93 9.40 8.88
C THR A 307 32.05 8.36 9.00
N ASP A 308 33.23 8.73 8.53
CA ASP A 308 34.48 8.01 8.76
C ASP A 308 35.68 8.99 8.81
N ALA A 309 36.91 8.48 8.65
CA ALA A 309 38.11 9.32 8.62
C ALA A 309 38.24 10.20 7.36
N GLY A 310 37.55 9.84 6.27
CA GLY A 310 37.59 10.54 4.98
C GLY A 310 36.37 11.43 4.71
N TYR A 311 35.28 11.25 5.47
CA TYR A 311 34.02 11.96 5.33
C TYR A 311 33.46 12.30 6.72
N SER A 312 33.58 13.56 7.11
CA SER A 312 33.27 14.02 8.48
C SER A 312 31.77 14.26 8.69
N GLU A 313 31.34 14.43 9.95
CA GLU A 313 29.97 14.85 10.28
C GLU A 313 29.61 16.19 9.62
N THR A 314 30.57 17.10 9.47
CA THR A 314 30.38 18.35 8.74
C THR A 314 30.15 18.11 7.25
N ASP A 315 30.86 17.17 6.63
CA ASP A 315 30.66 16.82 5.21
C ASP A 315 29.27 16.21 5.01
N TRP A 316 28.87 15.28 5.88
CA TRP A 316 27.53 14.69 5.89
C TRP A 316 26.43 15.74 6.03
N HIS A 317 26.55 16.65 7.01
CA HIS A 317 25.60 17.74 7.18
C HIS A 317 25.59 18.68 5.96
N ASN A 318 26.74 18.98 5.36
CA ASN A 318 26.80 19.83 4.17
C ASN A 318 26.07 19.19 2.97
N SER A 319 26.22 17.88 2.77
CA SER A 319 25.49 17.13 1.74
C SER A 319 24.00 17.21 1.98
N TRP A 320 23.54 17.01 3.22
CA TRP A 320 22.12 17.15 3.58
C TRP A 320 21.58 18.56 3.38
N ILE A 321 22.32 19.58 3.82
CA ILE A 321 21.93 20.98 3.65
C ILE A 321 21.86 21.36 2.18
N ALA A 322 22.73 20.84 1.32
CA ALA A 322 22.63 21.05 -0.12
C ALA A 322 21.33 20.48 -0.70
N MET A 323 20.92 19.27 -0.28
CA MET A 323 19.66 18.66 -0.69
C MET A 323 18.45 19.43 -0.15
N ALA A 324 18.46 19.81 1.13
CA ALA A 324 17.37 20.56 1.76
C ALA A 324 17.20 21.96 1.16
N GLN A 325 18.29 22.67 0.85
CA GLN A 325 18.22 23.98 0.18
C GLN A 325 17.63 23.88 -1.23
N ARG A 326 17.89 22.77 -1.93
CA ARG A 326 17.45 22.55 -3.30
C ARG A 326 16.00 22.08 -3.38
N TYR A 327 15.63 21.14 -2.51
CA TYR A 327 14.34 20.43 -2.59
C TYR A 327 13.36 20.76 -1.49
N GLY A 328 13.79 21.42 -0.41
CA GLY A 328 12.94 21.75 0.73
C GLY A 328 11.84 22.77 0.46
N SER A 329 11.63 23.20 -0.78
CA SER A 329 10.45 23.98 -1.20
C SER A 329 9.52 23.21 -2.14
N LYS A 330 9.92 22.00 -2.55
CA LYS A 330 9.13 21.12 -3.42
C LYS A 330 8.11 20.38 -2.55
N PRO A 331 6.80 20.54 -2.77
CA PRO A 331 5.77 20.00 -1.89
C PRO A 331 5.74 18.47 -1.86
N ASN A 332 6.21 17.81 -2.93
CA ASN A 332 6.27 16.36 -3.01
C ASN A 332 7.52 15.76 -2.33
N VAL A 333 8.53 16.55 -1.97
CA VAL A 333 9.69 16.05 -1.21
C VAL A 333 9.39 16.19 0.27
N VAL A 334 9.06 15.08 0.91
CA VAL A 334 8.43 15.06 2.24
C VAL A 334 9.34 14.62 3.36
N GLY A 335 10.51 14.06 3.06
CA GLY A 335 11.41 13.63 4.12
C GLY A 335 12.85 13.36 3.70
N ALA A 336 13.67 13.25 4.73
CA ALA A 336 15.07 12.87 4.68
C ALA A 336 15.28 11.59 5.48
N ASP A 337 15.71 10.53 4.80
CA ASP A 337 16.20 9.30 5.40
C ASP A 337 17.69 9.41 5.65
N LEU A 338 18.03 9.69 6.91
CA LEU A 338 19.24 10.40 7.28
C LEU A 338 20.53 9.69 6.87
N HIS A 339 20.56 8.37 6.99
CA HIS A 339 21.67 7.55 6.53
C HIS A 339 21.24 6.08 6.42
N ASN A 340 21.58 5.46 5.30
CA ASN A 340 21.26 4.07 5.05
C ASN A 340 22.07 3.09 5.90
N GLU A 341 21.35 2.18 6.53
CA GLU A 341 21.82 1.00 7.24
C GLU A 341 22.98 1.25 8.22
N PRO A 342 22.85 2.13 9.23
CA PRO A 342 23.82 2.17 10.31
C PRO A 342 23.99 0.78 10.92
N HIS A 343 25.23 0.31 11.04
CA HIS A 343 25.55 -0.98 11.66
C HIS A 343 26.90 -0.99 12.40
N ASP A 344 27.71 0.04 12.22
CA ASP A 344 28.99 0.23 12.92
C ASP A 344 28.89 1.21 14.11
N LEU A 345 27.66 1.57 14.50
CA LEU A 345 27.37 2.49 15.60
C LEU A 345 26.51 1.83 16.68
N THR A 346 26.69 2.29 17.92
CA THR A 346 25.70 2.03 18.97
C THR A 346 24.44 2.86 18.72
N TRP A 347 23.28 2.39 19.20
CA TRP A 347 22.04 3.17 19.12
C TRP A 347 22.19 4.58 19.72
N ASN A 348 22.92 4.73 20.83
CA ASN A 348 23.08 6.04 21.47
C ASN A 348 23.90 7.02 20.62
N ASP A 349 24.95 6.54 19.96
CA ASP A 349 25.77 7.36 19.06
C ASP A 349 24.98 7.73 17.80
N TRP A 350 24.28 6.76 17.21
CA TRP A 350 23.42 6.99 16.05
C TRP A 350 22.29 7.98 16.36
N ALA A 351 21.53 7.78 17.44
CA ALA A 351 20.45 8.69 17.84
C ALA A 351 20.96 10.12 18.07
N THR A 352 22.17 10.29 18.61
CA THR A 352 22.78 11.61 18.80
C THR A 352 23.11 12.30 17.47
N LEU A 353 23.68 11.55 16.51
CA LEU A 353 23.94 12.05 15.15
C LEU A 353 22.66 12.38 14.40
N ALA A 354 21.64 11.51 14.51
CA ALA A 354 20.34 11.70 13.89
C ALA A 354 19.65 12.99 14.40
N GLU A 355 19.70 13.25 15.71
CA GLU A 355 19.18 14.50 16.29
C GLU A 355 19.93 15.72 15.79
N ALA A 356 21.26 15.67 15.74
CA ALA A 356 22.08 16.79 15.27
C ALA A 356 21.76 17.13 13.81
N CYS A 357 21.71 16.11 12.93
CA CYS A 357 21.41 16.28 11.52
C CYS A 357 19.96 16.71 11.28
N GLY A 358 18.98 16.05 11.91
CA GLY A 358 17.56 16.40 11.77
C GLY A 358 17.26 17.83 12.21
N ASN A 359 17.84 18.28 13.32
CA ASN A 359 17.70 19.67 13.77
C ASN A 359 18.35 20.68 12.81
N ALA A 360 19.49 20.32 12.20
CA ALA A 360 20.12 21.16 11.18
C ALA A 360 19.27 21.25 9.91
N LEU A 361 18.69 20.13 9.47
CA LEU A 361 17.76 20.06 8.32
C LEU A 361 16.54 20.96 8.54
N HIS A 362 15.92 20.92 9.72
CA HIS A 362 14.72 21.72 10.01
C HIS A 362 14.96 23.22 10.04
N ALA A 363 16.21 23.69 10.15
CA ALA A 363 16.54 25.10 9.95
C ALA A 363 16.37 25.55 8.48
N VAL A 364 16.33 24.61 7.53
CA VAL A 364 16.21 24.85 6.09
C VAL A 364 14.86 24.33 5.55
N ALA A 365 14.46 23.13 5.93
CA ALA A 365 13.23 22.45 5.49
C ALA A 365 12.38 22.05 6.72
N PRO A 366 11.70 22.99 7.40
CA PRO A 366 11.03 22.74 8.69
C PRO A 366 9.82 21.77 8.64
N HIS A 367 9.34 21.46 7.45
CA HIS A 367 8.21 20.54 7.24
C HIS A 367 8.64 19.11 6.90
N TRP A 368 9.92 18.85 6.66
CA TRP A 368 10.37 17.51 6.33
C TRP A 368 10.22 16.55 7.50
N LEU A 369 9.67 15.38 7.22
CA LEU A 369 9.82 14.20 8.06
C LEU A 369 11.30 13.81 8.11
N VAL A 370 11.74 13.36 9.28
CA VAL A 370 13.08 12.83 9.50
C VAL A 370 12.94 11.35 9.74
N MET A 371 13.30 10.56 8.73
CA MET A 371 13.30 9.11 8.81
C MET A 371 14.60 8.69 9.49
N VAL A 372 14.47 7.91 10.57
CA VAL A 372 15.60 7.43 11.37
C VAL A 372 15.60 5.92 11.37
N GLU A 373 16.54 5.33 10.62
CA GLU A 373 16.75 3.89 10.63
C GLU A 373 17.27 3.38 11.99
N GLY A 374 17.32 2.07 12.14
CA GLY A 374 17.93 1.37 13.26
C GLY A 374 19.46 1.29 13.18
N VAL A 375 20.03 0.48 14.06
CA VAL A 375 21.43 0.03 13.97
C VAL A 375 21.49 -1.45 13.53
N GLY A 376 22.67 -2.07 13.49
CA GLY A 376 22.82 -3.51 13.24
C GLY A 376 22.75 -4.38 14.51
N GLN A 377 23.01 -3.78 15.68
CA GLN A 377 23.05 -4.51 16.95
C GLN A 377 22.71 -3.59 18.14
N TYR A 378 21.95 -4.12 19.10
CA TYR A 378 21.67 -3.46 20.37
C TYR A 378 21.95 -4.43 21.53
N ASN A 379 22.90 -4.07 22.39
CA ASN A 379 23.52 -5.00 23.36
C ASN A 379 24.05 -6.25 22.64
N ASP A 380 23.62 -7.45 23.03
CA ASP A 380 24.04 -8.72 22.40
C ASP A 380 23.03 -9.23 21.36
N ASP A 381 22.09 -8.39 20.93
CA ASP A 381 21.02 -8.73 20.01
C ASP A 381 21.24 -8.08 18.63
N SER A 382 21.58 -8.91 17.65
CA SER A 382 21.84 -8.51 16.26
C SER A 382 20.58 -8.65 15.41
N TYR A 383 20.37 -7.68 14.52
CA TYR A 383 19.29 -7.70 13.55
C TYR A 383 19.80 -7.32 12.16
N TRP A 384 18.90 -7.10 11.21
CA TRP A 384 19.25 -6.48 9.93
C TRP A 384 19.92 -5.12 10.16
N TRP A 385 20.87 -4.77 9.29
CA TRP A 385 21.47 -3.42 9.31
C TRP A 385 20.36 -2.40 9.09
N GLY A 386 20.39 -1.27 9.83
CA GLY A 386 19.27 -0.33 9.82
C GLY A 386 17.96 -0.85 10.42
N GLY A 387 17.87 -2.10 10.90
CA GLY A 387 16.62 -2.70 11.40
C GLY A 387 16.49 -2.77 12.92
N GLN A 388 17.60 -2.70 13.66
CA GLN A 388 17.58 -2.85 15.12
C GLN A 388 17.19 -1.53 15.82
N LEU A 389 15.97 -1.44 16.33
CA LEU A 389 15.41 -0.24 16.97
C LEU A 389 15.05 -0.44 18.45
N MET A 390 15.46 -1.54 19.10
CA MET A 390 15.21 -1.78 20.53
C MET A 390 15.61 -0.62 21.44
N GLY A 391 16.65 0.13 21.06
CA GLY A 391 17.12 1.29 21.83
C GLY A 391 16.11 2.43 21.95
N VAL A 392 15.13 2.53 21.06
CA VAL A 392 14.07 3.55 21.08
C VAL A 392 13.26 3.51 22.38
N ALA A 393 13.06 2.32 22.96
CA ALA A 393 12.29 2.14 24.19
C ALA A 393 12.84 2.94 25.40
N THR A 394 14.13 3.24 25.40
CA THR A 394 14.81 3.95 26.50
C THR A 394 15.43 5.27 26.05
N ARG A 395 15.76 5.39 24.76
CA ARG A 395 16.38 6.56 24.15
C ARG A 395 15.70 6.84 22.80
N PRO A 396 14.46 7.37 22.79
CA PRO A 396 13.85 7.86 21.56
C PRO A 396 14.63 9.07 21.04
N VAL A 397 14.57 9.30 19.74
CA VAL A 397 15.13 10.48 19.06
C VAL A 397 14.18 11.64 19.31
N VAL A 398 14.72 12.76 19.75
CA VAL A 398 13.96 13.96 20.08
C VAL A 398 14.50 15.13 19.27
N LEU A 399 13.71 15.56 18.30
CA LEU A 399 13.99 16.76 17.52
C LEU A 399 13.41 18.00 18.22
N THR A 400 13.98 19.16 17.90
CA THR A 400 13.50 20.46 18.38
C THR A 400 12.14 20.78 17.77
N GLN A 401 11.95 20.42 16.49
CA GLN A 401 10.66 20.47 15.82
C GLN A 401 9.89 19.18 16.14
N ALA A 402 8.77 19.33 16.86
CA ALA A 402 7.87 18.22 17.15
C ALA A 402 7.19 17.68 15.87
N ASP A 403 6.66 16.47 15.97
CA ASP A 403 5.78 15.86 14.96
C ASP A 403 6.46 15.63 13.60
N ARG A 404 7.75 15.26 13.63
CA ARG A 404 8.58 15.02 12.43
C ARG A 404 9.35 13.70 12.40
N VAL A 405 9.51 13.02 13.53
CA VAL A 405 10.28 11.75 13.58
C VAL A 405 9.43 10.60 13.07
N VAL A 406 9.97 9.85 12.13
CA VAL A 406 9.48 8.54 11.68
C VAL A 406 10.62 7.55 11.84
N TYR A 407 10.36 6.36 12.39
CA TYR A 407 11.39 5.32 12.48
C TYR A 407 11.35 4.42 11.26
N SER A 408 12.54 4.09 10.74
CA SER A 408 12.71 3.47 9.42
C SER A 408 13.47 2.14 9.46
N PRO A 409 12.93 1.07 10.09
CA PRO A 409 13.64 -0.21 10.10
C PRO A 409 13.77 -0.80 8.70
N HIS A 410 14.89 -1.46 8.42
CA HIS A 410 14.99 -2.41 7.31
C HIS A 410 14.66 -3.81 7.78
N GLU A 411 13.94 -4.57 6.94
CA GLU A 411 13.46 -5.92 7.26
C GLU A 411 13.54 -6.82 6.02
N TYR A 412 14.24 -7.94 6.15
CA TYR A 412 14.51 -8.81 5.00
C TYR A 412 14.19 -10.29 5.24
N GLY A 413 13.93 -10.97 4.12
CA GLY A 413 13.71 -12.40 4.05
C GLY A 413 14.98 -13.19 3.72
N GLN A 414 14.77 -14.44 3.33
CA GLN A 414 15.81 -15.46 3.17
C GLN A 414 16.82 -15.16 2.07
N SER A 415 16.44 -14.43 1.01
CA SER A 415 17.32 -14.19 -0.14
C SER A 415 18.48 -13.25 0.19
N VAL A 416 18.34 -12.43 1.23
CA VAL A 416 19.33 -11.41 1.61
C VAL A 416 20.36 -11.96 2.59
N GLY A 417 19.94 -12.75 3.58
CA GLY A 417 20.86 -13.26 4.58
C GLY A 417 20.30 -14.37 5.44
N THR A 418 21.19 -15.11 6.09
CA THR A 418 20.81 -16.18 7.01
C THR A 418 20.56 -15.63 8.41
N GLN A 419 19.32 -15.71 8.86
CA GLN A 419 18.89 -15.44 10.24
C GLN A 419 18.36 -16.67 10.95
N SER A 420 18.56 -16.73 12.27
CA SER A 420 18.15 -17.87 13.11
C SER A 420 16.63 -18.02 13.28
N TRP A 421 15.87 -16.94 13.04
CA TRP A 421 14.41 -16.91 13.12
C TRP A 421 13.69 -17.19 11.80
N LEU A 422 14.43 -17.39 10.70
CA LEU A 422 13.87 -17.69 9.38
C LEU A 422 13.92 -19.19 9.05
N ALA A 423 12.93 -19.68 8.31
CA ALA A 423 12.93 -21.03 7.75
C ALA A 423 13.63 -21.08 6.38
N TYR A 424 14.36 -22.17 6.10
CA TYR A 424 15.10 -22.40 4.86
C TYR A 424 14.84 -23.78 4.27
N ASP A 425 15.07 -23.91 2.96
CA ASP A 425 14.91 -25.18 2.24
C ASP A 425 15.81 -26.28 2.82
N GLY A 426 15.24 -27.48 2.96
CA GLY A 426 15.97 -28.65 3.46
C GLY A 426 16.36 -28.57 4.93
N GLN A 427 15.91 -27.56 5.67
CA GLN A 427 16.14 -27.41 7.11
C GLN A 427 14.83 -27.56 7.90
N THR A 428 14.95 -27.88 9.19
CA THR A 428 13.81 -27.84 10.11
C THR A 428 13.46 -26.36 10.35
N PRO A 429 12.21 -25.91 10.10
CA PRO A 429 11.80 -24.55 10.40
C PRO A 429 11.97 -24.21 11.90
N PRO A 430 12.19 -22.94 12.24
CA PRO A 430 12.11 -22.47 13.61
C PRO A 430 10.78 -22.86 14.27
N ALA A 431 10.79 -23.02 15.59
CA ALA A 431 9.56 -23.30 16.32
C ALA A 431 8.53 -22.19 16.06
N ASN A 432 7.27 -22.58 15.85
CA ASN A 432 6.17 -21.67 15.58
C ASN A 432 6.27 -20.91 14.24
N TRP A 433 7.05 -21.37 13.26
CA TRP A 433 7.07 -20.77 11.93
C TRP A 433 5.70 -20.79 11.23
N PRO A 434 5.27 -19.69 10.55
CA PRO A 434 5.90 -18.36 10.47
C PRO A 434 5.51 -17.40 11.62
N MET A 435 4.63 -17.82 12.52
CA MET A 435 4.11 -17.01 13.63
C MET A 435 5.16 -16.54 14.64
N ASN A 436 6.37 -17.11 14.66
CA ASN A 436 7.47 -16.59 15.46
C ASN A 436 7.93 -15.19 15.02
N LEU A 437 7.68 -14.81 13.76
CA LEU A 437 8.09 -13.53 13.18
C LEU A 437 7.47 -12.33 13.92
N TYR A 438 6.20 -12.44 14.33
CA TYR A 438 5.51 -11.39 15.07
C TYR A 438 6.19 -10.98 16.37
N ALA A 439 6.75 -11.94 17.11
CA ALA A 439 7.52 -11.64 18.32
C ALA A 439 8.86 -10.96 17.99
N VAL A 440 9.49 -11.38 16.88
CA VAL A 440 10.75 -10.80 16.38
C VAL A 440 10.51 -9.35 15.95
N TRP A 441 9.57 -9.08 15.05
CA TRP A 441 9.28 -7.72 14.60
C TRP A 441 8.88 -6.81 15.75
N ARG A 442 7.97 -7.27 16.61
CA ARG A 442 7.53 -6.52 17.81
C ARG A 442 8.71 -6.12 18.70
N SER A 443 9.63 -7.04 19.00
CA SER A 443 10.74 -6.72 19.91
C SER A 443 11.75 -5.76 19.28
N HIS A 444 11.99 -5.88 17.97
CA HIS A 444 13.05 -5.12 17.28
C HIS A 444 12.63 -3.71 16.90
N TRP A 445 11.41 -3.53 16.41
CA TRP A 445 10.93 -2.24 15.89
C TRP A 445 9.42 -2.03 16.03
N GLY A 446 8.62 -3.09 15.96
CA GLY A 446 7.16 -3.04 15.92
C GLY A 446 6.50 -2.41 17.14
N PHE A 447 7.10 -2.59 18.34
CA PHE A 447 6.59 -1.98 19.58
C PHE A 447 6.43 -0.45 19.48
N ILE A 448 7.20 0.21 18.60
CA ILE A 448 7.15 1.66 18.40
C ILE A 448 5.78 2.07 17.86
N ALA A 449 5.28 1.37 16.84
CA ALA A 449 3.96 1.61 16.28
C ALA A 449 2.86 1.10 17.23
N GLU A 450 3.01 -0.12 17.76
CA GLU A 450 2.00 -0.74 18.65
C GLU A 450 1.72 0.08 19.92
N GLN A 451 2.73 0.78 20.45
CA GLN A 451 2.61 1.61 21.66
C GLN A 451 2.32 3.08 21.35
N GLY A 452 2.17 3.46 20.08
CA GLY A 452 1.90 4.84 19.67
C GLY A 452 3.06 5.80 19.89
N ILE A 453 4.31 5.31 19.91
CA ILE A 453 5.53 6.12 20.16
C ILE A 453 5.81 7.05 18.97
N ALA A 454 5.81 6.49 17.76
CA ALA A 454 6.04 7.19 16.50
C ALA A 454 5.59 6.30 15.32
N PRO A 455 5.42 6.84 14.11
CA PRO A 455 5.14 6.03 12.93
C PRO A 455 6.33 5.15 12.55
N ILE A 456 6.03 3.99 11.97
CA ILE A 456 7.00 3.13 11.29
C ILE A 456 6.82 3.28 9.77
N TRP A 457 7.93 3.49 9.08
CA TRP A 457 8.07 3.39 7.63
C TRP A 457 9.15 2.36 7.34
N ILE A 458 8.83 1.12 6.93
CA ILE A 458 9.89 0.14 6.61
C ILE A 458 10.66 0.64 5.37
N GLY A 459 11.88 1.16 5.57
CA GLY A 459 12.68 1.83 4.53
C GLY A 459 13.14 0.89 3.42
N GLU A 460 13.33 -0.39 3.75
CA GLU A 460 13.60 -1.46 2.80
C GLU A 460 13.01 -2.80 3.28
N PHE A 461 12.32 -3.48 2.37
CA PHE A 461 12.05 -4.91 2.44
C PHE A 461 11.86 -5.48 1.03
N GLY A 462 12.26 -6.73 0.83
CA GLY A 462 12.14 -7.38 -0.48
C GLY A 462 12.75 -8.77 -0.52
N GLY A 463 12.65 -9.42 -1.68
CA GLY A 463 13.15 -10.77 -1.89
C GLY A 463 12.95 -11.27 -3.32
N LYS A 464 13.57 -12.43 -3.63
CA LYS A 464 13.40 -13.10 -4.92
C LYS A 464 12.10 -13.86 -5.01
N TYR A 465 11.59 -14.36 -3.89
CA TYR A 465 10.37 -15.15 -3.76
C TYR A 465 10.36 -16.40 -4.65
N GLY A 466 11.55 -16.98 -4.85
CA GLY A 466 11.74 -18.10 -5.75
C GLY A 466 11.70 -17.74 -7.24
N VAL A 467 11.68 -16.46 -7.60
CA VAL A 467 11.61 -15.95 -8.98
C VAL A 467 12.96 -15.41 -9.43
N ASP A 468 13.33 -15.67 -10.69
CA ASP A 468 14.52 -15.06 -11.31
C ASP A 468 14.21 -13.74 -12.03
N GLY A 469 15.26 -13.12 -12.60
CA GLY A 469 15.15 -11.84 -13.33
C GLY A 469 14.30 -11.91 -14.60
N THR A 470 14.00 -13.11 -15.13
CA THR A 470 13.11 -13.29 -16.29
C THR A 470 11.65 -13.54 -15.92
N GLY A 471 11.35 -13.58 -14.61
CA GLY A 471 10.02 -13.92 -14.10
C GLY A 471 9.74 -15.42 -14.03
N THR A 472 10.76 -16.27 -14.13
CA THR A 472 10.58 -17.72 -13.99
C THR A 472 10.39 -18.09 -12.52
N VAL A 473 9.18 -18.54 -12.16
CA VAL A 473 8.85 -19.01 -10.81
C VAL A 473 9.51 -20.36 -10.53
N GLY A 474 10.09 -20.51 -9.34
CA GLY A 474 10.82 -21.70 -8.89
C GLY A 474 12.29 -21.74 -9.30
N ALA A 475 12.82 -20.67 -9.91
CA ALA A 475 14.21 -20.57 -10.34
C ALA A 475 15.18 -20.12 -9.23
N ALA A 476 14.71 -19.33 -8.27
CA ALA A 476 15.49 -18.93 -7.10
C ALA A 476 15.18 -19.82 -5.87
N PRO A 477 16.11 -19.97 -4.92
CA PRO A 477 15.86 -20.72 -3.69
C PRO A 477 14.85 -20.02 -2.78
N HIS A 478 14.40 -20.73 -1.75
CA HIS A 478 13.62 -20.23 -0.61
C HIS A 478 12.22 -19.71 -0.93
N GLY A 479 11.73 -19.84 -2.17
CA GLY A 479 10.48 -19.24 -2.61
C GLY A 479 9.29 -19.52 -1.69
N ALA A 480 9.08 -20.78 -1.28
CA ALA A 480 7.95 -21.14 -0.41
C ALA A 480 8.02 -20.44 0.96
N TYR A 481 9.20 -20.37 1.59
CA TYR A 481 9.36 -19.75 2.91
C TYR A 481 9.46 -18.23 2.85
N GLU A 482 10.04 -17.66 1.80
CA GLU A 482 10.12 -16.21 1.64
C GLU A 482 8.77 -15.59 1.25
N ILE A 483 7.94 -16.32 0.50
CA ILE A 483 6.53 -15.96 0.28
C ILE A 483 5.77 -15.95 1.62
N GLN A 484 5.92 -16.98 2.47
CA GLN A 484 5.27 -17.02 3.78
C GLN A 484 5.72 -15.86 4.67
N TRP A 485 7.03 -15.56 4.72
CA TRP A 485 7.56 -14.42 5.46
C TRP A 485 6.92 -13.10 5.00
N THR A 486 6.84 -12.88 3.68
CA THR A 486 6.24 -11.64 3.13
C THR A 486 4.76 -11.55 3.42
N GLN A 487 4.03 -12.66 3.30
CA GLN A 487 2.59 -12.69 3.59
C GLN A 487 2.29 -12.29 5.02
N GLU A 488 3.07 -12.79 5.99
CA GLU A 488 2.91 -12.38 7.40
C GLU A 488 3.39 -10.92 7.63
N LEU A 489 4.45 -10.48 6.97
CA LEU A 489 4.91 -9.08 7.08
C LEU A 489 3.86 -8.11 6.55
N VAL A 490 3.23 -8.45 5.42
CA VAL A 490 2.15 -7.65 4.81
C VAL A 490 0.94 -7.55 5.74
N LYS A 491 0.56 -8.63 6.43
CA LYS A 491 -0.49 -8.58 7.47
C LYS A 491 -0.09 -7.67 8.62
N TYR A 492 1.14 -7.80 9.11
CA TYR A 492 1.67 -6.95 10.18
C TYR A 492 1.64 -5.47 9.80
N LEU A 493 2.08 -5.13 8.58
CA LEU A 493 2.02 -3.77 8.05
C LEU A 493 0.59 -3.25 7.89
N ASN A 494 -0.37 -4.13 7.55
CA ASN A 494 -1.78 -3.78 7.52
C ASN A 494 -2.44 -3.68 8.91
N GLY A 495 -1.69 -3.94 9.98
CA GLY A 495 -2.13 -3.73 11.35
C GLY A 495 -2.67 -4.96 12.05
N ASP A 496 -2.45 -6.17 11.52
CA ASP A 496 -2.61 -7.43 12.27
C ASP A 496 -1.29 -7.70 12.99
N PHE A 497 -1.14 -7.24 14.23
CA PHE A 497 0.14 -7.25 14.95
C PHE A 497 0.42 -8.55 15.71
N ASP A 498 -0.54 -9.48 15.79
CA ASP A 498 -0.35 -10.78 16.44
C ASP A 498 -0.56 -12.00 15.52
N GLY A 499 -1.00 -11.75 14.28
CA GLY A 499 -1.17 -12.74 13.22
C GLY A 499 -2.38 -13.64 13.43
N ASP A 500 -3.37 -13.20 14.21
CA ASP A 500 -4.63 -13.92 14.39
C ASP A 500 -5.61 -13.74 13.21
N GLY A 501 -5.24 -12.89 12.23
CA GLY A 501 -6.02 -12.58 11.05
C GLY A 501 -7.05 -11.46 11.27
N GLN A 502 -7.03 -10.81 12.44
CA GLN A 502 -7.79 -9.59 12.72
C GLN A 502 -6.87 -8.38 12.69
N ARG A 503 -7.44 -7.24 12.29
CA ARG A 503 -6.73 -5.98 12.31
C ARG A 503 -6.82 -5.35 13.71
N ASP A 504 -5.69 -5.17 14.37
CA ASP A 504 -5.55 -4.47 15.65
C ASP A 504 -5.62 -2.94 15.51
N LEU A 505 -5.17 -2.42 14.37
CA LEU A 505 -5.24 -0.99 14.10
C LEU A 505 -6.70 -0.52 13.98
N PRO A 506 -7.08 0.62 14.61
CA PRO A 506 -8.40 1.22 14.43
C PRO A 506 -8.69 1.51 12.96
N SER A 507 -9.94 1.38 12.53
CA SER A 507 -10.35 1.65 11.14
C SER A 507 -10.10 3.10 10.69
N SER A 508 -9.95 4.03 11.63
CA SER A 508 -9.57 5.42 11.37
C SER A 508 -8.07 5.62 11.12
N GLN A 509 -7.25 4.57 11.19
CA GLN A 509 -5.80 4.61 10.99
C GLN A 509 -5.45 3.81 9.74
N THR A 510 -4.42 4.23 9.01
CA THR A 510 -3.85 3.47 7.89
C THR A 510 -2.91 2.38 8.40
N GLY A 511 -2.52 1.47 7.52
CA GLY A 511 -1.39 0.58 7.78
C GLY A 511 -0.07 1.34 7.96
N LEU A 512 0.95 0.63 8.40
CA LEU A 512 2.32 1.14 8.48
C LEU A 512 2.83 1.45 7.07
N SER A 513 3.64 2.50 6.98
CA SER A 513 4.22 2.91 5.70
C SER A 513 5.39 1.98 5.33
N PHE A 514 5.76 1.92 4.05
CA PHE A 514 6.84 1.07 3.58
C PHE A 514 7.53 1.62 2.34
N ALA A 515 8.70 1.07 2.03
CA ALA A 515 9.44 1.27 0.79
C ALA A 515 9.99 -0.07 0.29
N TYR A 516 9.36 -0.62 -0.75
CA TYR A 516 9.76 -1.92 -1.28
C TYR A 516 11.15 -1.83 -1.94
N TRP A 517 12.04 -2.75 -1.60
CA TRP A 517 13.34 -2.94 -2.24
C TRP A 517 13.27 -4.09 -3.26
N SER A 518 13.27 -3.82 -4.56
CA SER A 518 13.28 -2.51 -5.21
C SER A 518 12.47 -2.53 -6.51
N LEU A 519 12.31 -1.37 -7.16
CA LEU A 519 11.82 -1.32 -8.54
C LEU A 519 12.79 -2.08 -9.47
N ASN A 520 14.08 -1.82 -9.27
CA ASN A 520 15.16 -2.22 -10.14
C ASN A 520 15.34 -3.75 -10.18
N PRO A 521 15.46 -4.38 -11.36
CA PRO A 521 15.72 -5.81 -11.46
C PRO A 521 17.12 -6.20 -11.00
N ASN A 522 18.08 -5.26 -11.03
CA ASN A 522 19.51 -5.56 -10.87
C ASN A 522 20.02 -5.52 -9.42
N SER A 523 19.15 -5.70 -8.42
CA SER A 523 19.60 -6.04 -7.07
C SER A 523 19.93 -7.54 -6.99
N GLY A 524 21.16 -7.88 -6.59
CA GLY A 524 21.69 -9.24 -6.74
C GLY A 524 21.02 -10.30 -5.85
N ASP A 525 20.57 -9.91 -4.67
CA ASP A 525 19.97 -10.74 -3.63
C ASP A 525 18.45 -10.71 -3.65
N THR A 526 17.83 -9.60 -4.01
CA THR A 526 16.35 -9.46 -4.04
C THR A 526 15.76 -9.49 -5.46
N GLY A 527 16.52 -9.11 -6.48
CA GLY A 527 15.95 -8.75 -7.78
C GLY A 527 15.10 -7.48 -7.66
N GLY A 528 14.04 -7.37 -8.47
CA GLY A 528 13.12 -6.23 -8.40
C GLY A 528 11.69 -6.58 -8.72
N LEU A 529 10.84 -5.54 -8.76
CA LEU A 529 9.47 -5.60 -9.28
C LEU A 529 9.42 -5.61 -10.81
N LEU A 530 10.48 -5.16 -11.47
CA LEU A 530 10.68 -5.32 -12.90
C LEU A 530 11.52 -6.56 -13.18
N GLN A 531 11.36 -7.11 -14.38
CA GLN A 531 12.24 -8.11 -14.96
C GLN A 531 13.52 -7.45 -15.51
N ASP A 532 14.50 -8.27 -15.87
CA ASP A 532 15.82 -7.84 -16.38
C ASP A 532 15.76 -6.98 -17.65
N ASP A 533 14.61 -6.96 -18.33
CA ASP A 533 14.32 -6.09 -19.47
C ASP A 533 13.99 -4.63 -19.07
N TRP A 534 13.91 -4.34 -17.76
CA TRP A 534 13.56 -3.04 -17.18
C TRP A 534 12.15 -2.52 -17.52
N SER A 535 11.29 -3.36 -18.08
CA SER A 535 9.96 -2.93 -18.56
C SER A 535 8.84 -3.85 -18.11
N THR A 536 9.05 -5.16 -18.10
CA THR A 536 8.01 -6.14 -17.77
C THR A 536 7.90 -6.28 -16.26
N PRO A 537 6.73 -6.07 -15.65
CA PRO A 537 6.54 -6.29 -14.22
C PRO A 537 6.66 -7.77 -13.82
N GLN A 538 6.80 -8.02 -12.53
CA GLN A 538 6.83 -9.35 -11.90
C GLN A 538 5.50 -9.61 -11.16
N PRO A 539 4.45 -10.17 -11.80
CA PRO A 539 3.13 -10.28 -11.19
C PRO A 539 3.13 -11.04 -9.87
N SER A 540 3.90 -12.14 -9.79
CA SER A 540 4.00 -12.94 -8.56
C SER A 540 4.56 -12.17 -7.37
N LYS A 541 5.36 -11.11 -7.59
CA LYS A 541 5.85 -10.24 -6.51
C LYS A 541 4.85 -9.15 -6.18
N LEU A 542 4.25 -8.54 -7.20
CA LEU A 542 3.22 -7.50 -7.04
C LEU A 542 1.98 -8.04 -6.31
N ASP A 543 1.56 -9.28 -6.59
CA ASP A 543 0.44 -9.94 -5.91
C ASP A 543 0.68 -10.09 -4.40
N LEU A 544 1.94 -10.23 -3.95
CA LEU A 544 2.27 -10.27 -2.53
C LEU A 544 2.10 -8.90 -1.87
N LEU A 545 2.35 -7.83 -2.61
CA LEU A 545 2.23 -6.45 -2.12
C LEU A 545 0.82 -5.89 -2.28
N ALA A 546 -0.01 -6.47 -3.15
CA ALA A 546 -1.36 -6.02 -3.45
C ALA A 546 -2.19 -5.64 -2.20
N PRO A 547 -2.16 -6.39 -1.08
CA PRO A 547 -2.91 -6.03 0.12
C PRO A 547 -2.44 -4.75 0.83
N LEU A 548 -1.22 -4.27 0.59
CA LEU A 548 -0.68 -3.04 1.16
C LEU A 548 -1.12 -1.78 0.44
N PHE A 549 -1.62 -1.90 -0.79
CA PHE A 549 -2.20 -0.79 -1.51
C PHE A 549 -3.65 -0.66 -1.06
N THR A 550 -3.90 0.34 -0.22
CA THR A 550 -5.27 0.71 0.15
C THR A 550 -6.05 1.01 -1.13
N ALA A 551 -7.23 0.41 -1.28
CA ALA A 551 -8.18 0.89 -2.28
C ALA A 551 -8.39 2.40 -2.04
N PRO A 552 -8.50 3.22 -3.10
CA PRO A 552 -8.59 4.66 -2.96
C PRO A 552 -9.68 5.02 -1.94
N ALA A 553 -9.36 5.96 -1.04
CA ALA A 553 -10.31 6.47 -0.06
C ALA A 553 -11.63 6.81 -0.76
N PRO A 554 -12.81 6.49 -0.16
CA PRO A 554 -14.06 6.92 -0.74
C PRO A 554 -14.01 8.43 -0.94
N THR A 555 -14.22 8.87 -2.19
CA THR A 555 -14.38 10.28 -2.55
C THR A 555 -15.33 10.92 -1.55
N PRO A 556 -15.03 12.11 -0.99
CA PRO A 556 -15.99 12.82 -0.17
C PRO A 556 -17.31 12.88 -0.93
N ALA A 557 -18.39 12.37 -0.33
CA ALA A 557 -19.71 12.48 -0.93
C ALA A 557 -19.92 13.95 -1.28
N GLU A 558 -20.11 14.24 -2.58
CA GLU A 558 -20.58 15.55 -3.00
C GLU A 558 -21.81 15.86 -2.16
N THR A 559 -21.71 16.90 -1.33
CA THR A 559 -22.89 17.54 -0.81
C THR A 559 -23.63 18.07 -2.02
N LEU A 560 -24.65 17.35 -2.44
CA LEU A 560 -25.71 17.87 -3.30
C LEU A 560 -26.27 19.10 -2.58
N VAL A 561 -25.79 20.26 -3.00
CA VAL A 561 -26.47 21.51 -2.75
C VAL A 561 -27.63 21.50 -3.73
N ASP A 562 -28.85 21.30 -3.22
CA ASP A 562 -30.08 21.55 -3.97
C ASP A 562 -30.05 23.02 -4.42
N ASP A 563 -29.68 23.24 -5.66
CA ASP A 563 -29.77 24.53 -6.35
C ASP A 563 -31.03 24.51 -7.21
N ASP A 564 -32.19 24.48 -6.53
CA ASP A 564 -33.52 24.66 -7.12
C ASP A 564 -34.32 25.62 -6.22
N ASP A 565 -34.00 26.91 -6.30
CA ASP A 565 -34.93 27.99 -5.97
C ASP A 565 -34.67 29.19 -6.91
N ILE A 566 -35.00 29.01 -8.19
CA ILE A 566 -35.17 30.10 -9.14
C ILE A 566 -36.52 30.77 -8.84
N PRO A 567 -36.57 32.09 -8.56
CA PRO A 567 -37.83 32.77 -8.30
C PRO A 567 -38.60 32.98 -9.60
N LEU A 568 -39.85 32.52 -9.62
CA LEU A 568 -40.83 32.89 -10.64
C LEU A 568 -41.13 34.38 -10.54
N VAL A 569 -40.80 35.10 -11.61
CA VAL A 569 -41.32 36.42 -11.92
C VAL A 569 -42.73 36.21 -12.48
N ASP A 570 -43.74 36.68 -11.77
CA ASP A 570 -45.02 37.04 -12.39
C ASP A 570 -45.30 38.51 -12.09
N ASP A 571 -45.31 39.29 -13.16
CA ASP A 571 -45.98 40.58 -13.26
C ASP A 571 -47.48 40.36 -13.00
N ASP A 572 -48.07 41.03 -12.02
CA ASP A 572 -49.05 42.10 -12.28
C ASP A 572 -49.58 42.75 -10.99
N ASP A 573 -49.92 44.02 -11.15
CA ASP A 573 -50.93 44.77 -10.40
C ASP A 573 -50.71 45.20 -8.92
N THR A 574 -50.50 46.52 -8.84
CA THR A 574 -51.27 47.48 -8.01
C THR A 574 -50.84 47.83 -6.57
N LEU A 575 -50.36 49.07 -6.48
CA LEU A 575 -50.92 50.17 -5.68
C LEU A 575 -50.73 50.22 -4.14
N LEU A 576 -50.34 51.44 -3.73
CA LEU A 576 -50.42 52.11 -2.41
C LEU A 576 -49.28 51.79 -1.45
N GLU A 577 -48.35 52.73 -1.24
CA GLU A 577 -48.45 53.91 -0.34
C GLU A 577 -48.61 53.55 1.15
N ASP A 578 -47.69 54.16 1.90
CA ASP A 578 -47.72 54.56 3.31
C ASP A 578 -47.05 53.69 4.41
N ASP A 579 -46.19 54.43 5.11
CA ASP A 579 -45.53 54.33 6.43
C ASP A 579 -44.31 53.42 6.66
#